data_AF-A0A177EQX6-F1
#
_entry.id   AF-A0A177EQX6-F1
#
_cell.length_a   1.000
_cell.length_b   1.000
_cell.length_c   1.000
_cell.angle_alpha   90.00
_cell.angle_beta   90.00
_cell.angle_gamma   90.00
#
_symmetry.space_group_name_H-M   'P 1'
#
loop_
_entity.id
_entity.type
_entity.pdbx_description
1 polymer ?
#
loop_
_entity_poly.entity_id
_entity_poly.type
_entity_poly.pdbx_seq_one_letter_code
_entity_poly.pdbx_strand_id
1 'polypeptide(L)'
;MSNAASGNGENTPGAQRLVTLDFPAPLQQRVINALKADPKTVDLRAQAPHFYALGARIMELFDDRAVLDTLLDTFKQRAAEIADQAHNPRGALGDGAEFLRGLEESERQLFKAAHEGPKAVRAWTQDLKKNT
;
A
#
# COMPACT_ATOMS: atom_id res chain seq x y z
N MET A 1 -40.96 -18.46 -32.32
CA MET A 1 -41.85 -18.41 -31.15
C MET A 1 -41.06 -17.81 -30.00
N SER A 2 -41.54 -16.67 -29.52
CA SER A 2 -41.06 -15.90 -28.37
C SER A 2 -41.07 -16.71 -27.07
N ASN A 3 -40.20 -16.41 -26.11
CA ASN A 3 -40.63 -15.69 -24.91
C ASN A 3 -39.45 -15.09 -24.11
N ALA A 4 -39.72 -13.92 -23.53
CA ALA A 4 -38.85 -13.12 -22.68
C ALA A 4 -39.10 -13.39 -21.19
N ALA A 5 -38.11 -13.04 -20.35
CA ALA A 5 -38.26 -12.59 -18.96
C ALA A 5 -36.93 -11.92 -18.59
N SER A 6 -36.77 -10.60 -18.74
CA SER A 6 -37.26 -9.52 -17.87
C SER A 6 -36.70 -9.61 -16.44
N GLY A 7 -35.58 -8.93 -16.20
CA GLY A 7 -35.10 -8.52 -14.89
C GLY A 7 -35.03 -6.99 -14.87
N ASN A 8 -36.03 -6.36 -14.25
CA ASN A 8 -36.21 -4.91 -14.17
C ASN A 8 -35.07 -4.24 -13.39
N GLY A 9 -34.31 -3.37 -14.06
CA GLY A 9 -33.62 -2.26 -13.41
C GLY A 9 -34.52 -1.03 -13.49
N GLU A 10 -35.11 -0.62 -12.37
CA GLU A 10 -35.85 0.63 -12.24
C GLU A 10 -34.94 1.80 -12.60
N ASN A 11 -35.19 2.40 -13.77
CA ASN A 11 -34.53 3.63 -14.20
C ASN A 11 -35.31 4.82 -13.62
N THR A 12 -34.81 5.42 -12.55
CA THR A 12 -35.27 6.75 -12.10
C THR A 12 -35.01 7.75 -13.23
N PRO A 13 -36.05 8.38 -13.82
CA PRO A 13 -35.86 9.36 -14.89
C PRO A 13 -35.29 10.64 -14.28
N GLY A 14 -33.96 10.80 -14.34
CA GLY A 14 -33.27 12.01 -13.88
C GLY A 14 -31.78 11.82 -13.56
N ALA A 15 -31.34 10.60 -13.22
CA ALA A 15 -29.93 10.34 -12.91
C ALA A 15 -29.17 9.86 -14.15
N GLN A 16 -28.82 10.78 -15.06
CA GLN A 16 -27.91 10.45 -16.15
C GLN A 16 -26.50 10.27 -15.59
N ARG A 17 -25.94 9.06 -15.76
CA ARG A 17 -24.52 8.80 -15.47
C ARG A 17 -23.66 9.59 -16.46
N LEU A 18 -23.05 10.67 -15.96
CA LEU A 18 -22.20 11.56 -16.77
C LEU A 18 -20.82 10.94 -17.06
N VAL A 19 -20.35 10.05 -16.18
CA VAL A 19 -19.05 9.39 -16.30
C VAL A 19 -19.12 7.99 -15.69
N THR A 20 -18.31 7.08 -16.23
CA THR A 20 -18.03 5.75 -15.66
C THR A 20 -16.61 5.79 -15.10
N LEU A 21 -16.43 5.20 -13.92
CA LEU A 21 -15.12 5.08 -13.28
C LEU A 21 -14.68 3.61 -13.33
N ASP A 22 -13.44 3.41 -13.72
CA ASP A 22 -12.75 2.12 -13.65
C ASP A 22 -11.61 2.22 -12.64
N PHE A 23 -11.15 1.06 -12.13
CA PHE A 23 -9.94 1.04 -11.30
C PHE A 23 -8.75 1.64 -12.08
N PRO A 24 -7.92 2.48 -11.43
CA PRO A 24 -6.72 2.99 -12.07
C PRO A 24 -5.71 1.85 -12.27
N ALA A 25 -4.78 2.02 -13.23
CA ALA A 25 -3.78 1.01 -13.57
C ALA A 25 -3.07 0.34 -12.37
N PRO A 26 -2.67 1.06 -11.29
CA PRO A 26 -2.03 0.46 -10.11
C PRO A 26 -2.91 -0.51 -9.32
N LEU A 27 -4.22 -0.44 -9.47
CA LEU A 27 -5.21 -1.28 -8.77
C LEU A 27 -5.96 -2.22 -9.73
N GLN A 28 -5.47 -2.35 -10.96
CA GLN A 28 -6.02 -3.31 -11.91
C GLN A 28 -5.77 -4.75 -11.46
N GLN A 29 -6.63 -5.66 -11.92
CA GLN A 29 -6.63 -7.07 -11.50
C GLN A 29 -5.25 -7.74 -11.57
N ARG A 30 -4.44 -7.40 -12.58
CA ARG A 30 -3.07 -7.90 -12.71
C ARG A 30 -2.20 -7.57 -11.49
N VAL A 31 -2.24 -6.32 -11.03
CA VAL A 31 -1.44 -5.87 -9.88
C VAL A 31 -2.00 -6.47 -8.61
N ILE A 32 -3.32 -6.47 -8.43
CA ILE A 32 -3.98 -7.09 -7.28
C ILE A 32 -3.63 -8.59 -7.17
N ASN A 33 -3.60 -9.32 -8.29
CA ASN A 33 -3.21 -10.73 -8.29
C ASN A 33 -1.74 -10.93 -7.93
N ALA A 34 -0.85 -10.05 -8.38
CA ALA A 34 0.57 -10.09 -8.00
C ALA A 34 0.75 -9.84 -6.49
N LEU A 35 0.03 -8.86 -5.94
CA LEU A 35 0.03 -8.56 -4.50
C LEU A 35 -0.53 -9.71 -3.66
N LYS A 36 -1.57 -10.40 -4.15
CA LYS A 36 -2.11 -11.61 -3.51
C LYS A 36 -1.10 -12.77 -3.51
N ALA A 37 -0.30 -12.90 -4.57
CA ALA A 37 0.68 -13.96 -4.70
C ALA A 37 1.89 -13.73 -3.79
N ASP A 38 2.54 -12.57 -3.90
CA ASP A 38 3.59 -12.12 -3.00
C ASP A 38 3.76 -10.59 -3.08
N PRO A 39 3.35 -9.84 -2.04
CA PRO A 39 3.42 -8.38 -2.06
C PRO A 39 4.86 -7.84 -2.05
N LYS A 40 5.86 -8.64 -1.68
CA LYS A 40 7.27 -8.22 -1.61
C LYS A 40 7.92 -8.14 -2.98
N THR A 41 7.39 -8.90 -3.95
CA THR A 41 7.89 -8.95 -5.33
C THR A 41 7.44 -7.76 -6.19
N VAL A 42 6.46 -6.98 -5.71
CA VAL A 42 5.89 -5.86 -6.44
C VAL A 42 6.59 -4.56 -6.06
N ASP A 43 7.11 -3.85 -7.06
CA ASP A 43 7.59 -2.46 -6.89
C ASP A 43 6.39 -1.51 -6.78
N LEU A 44 5.95 -1.25 -5.55
CA LEU A 44 4.80 -0.38 -5.27
C LEU A 44 5.06 1.05 -5.74
N ARG A 45 6.30 1.55 -5.64
CA ARG A 45 6.62 2.91 -6.10
C ARG A 45 6.47 3.03 -7.61
N ALA A 46 6.87 2.01 -8.37
CA ALA A 46 6.66 1.97 -9.81
C ALA A 46 5.18 1.89 -10.20
N GLN A 47 4.33 1.28 -9.36
CA GLN A 47 2.88 1.33 -9.55
C GLN A 47 2.33 2.73 -9.25
N ALA A 48 2.64 3.28 -8.09
CA ALA A 48 2.31 4.66 -7.74
C ALA A 48 3.20 5.16 -6.58
N PRO A 49 3.77 6.37 -6.65
CA PRO A 49 4.59 6.92 -5.55
C PRO A 49 3.87 7.03 -4.20
N HIS A 50 2.54 7.16 -4.22
CA HIS A 50 1.66 7.21 -3.04
C HIS A 50 0.59 6.11 -3.12
N PHE A 51 1.03 4.86 -3.30
CA PHE A 51 0.16 3.72 -3.60
C PHE A 51 -0.98 3.52 -2.58
N TYR A 52 -0.69 3.55 -1.29
CA TYR A 52 -1.74 3.36 -0.27
C TYR A 52 -2.70 4.54 -0.16
N ALA A 53 -2.22 5.77 -0.37
CA ALA A 53 -3.09 6.95 -0.39
C ALA A 53 -4.03 6.92 -1.60
N LEU A 54 -3.52 6.49 -2.76
CA LEU A 54 -4.35 6.22 -3.94
C LEU A 54 -5.39 5.13 -3.64
N GLY A 55 -4.97 4.00 -3.07
CA GLY A 55 -5.84 2.91 -2.66
C GLY A 55 -6.97 3.37 -1.75
N ALA A 56 -6.65 4.14 -0.70
CA ALA A 56 -7.64 4.69 0.22
C ALA A 56 -8.69 5.56 -0.49
N ARG A 57 -8.26 6.44 -1.41
CA ARG A 57 -9.18 7.30 -2.17
C ARG A 57 -10.03 6.54 -3.18
N ILE A 58 -9.46 5.52 -3.82
CA ILE A 58 -10.23 4.68 -4.76
C ILE A 58 -11.26 3.84 -3.99
N MET A 59 -10.91 3.31 -2.81
CA MET A 59 -11.87 2.55 -2.00
C MET A 59 -13.01 3.41 -1.39
N GLU A 60 -12.89 4.73 -1.38
CA GLU A 60 -14.03 5.62 -1.08
C GLU A 60 -15.07 5.63 -2.22
N LEU A 61 -14.66 5.28 -3.45
CA LEU A 61 -15.51 5.29 -4.65
C LEU A 61 -16.00 3.89 -5.06
N PHE A 62 -15.20 2.86 -4.79
CA PHE A 62 -15.51 1.47 -5.10
C PHE A 62 -15.65 0.67 -3.80
N ASP A 63 -16.71 -0.13 -3.66
CA ASP A 63 -16.88 -1.03 -2.51
C ASP A 63 -16.46 -2.46 -2.87
N ASP A 64 -15.15 -2.65 -3.11
CA ASP A 64 -14.55 -3.96 -3.35
C ASP A 64 -13.73 -4.43 -2.15
N ARG A 65 -14.37 -5.23 -1.30
CA ARG A 65 -13.74 -5.76 -0.07
C ARG A 65 -12.54 -6.66 -0.34
N ALA A 66 -12.54 -7.42 -1.43
CA ALA A 66 -11.44 -8.32 -1.74
C ALA A 66 -10.17 -7.53 -2.14
N VAL A 67 -10.34 -6.42 -2.85
CA VAL A 67 -9.24 -5.48 -3.14
C VAL A 67 -8.75 -4.82 -1.86
N LEU A 68 -9.66 -4.33 -1.02
CA LEU A 68 -9.30 -3.70 0.26
C LEU A 68 -8.50 -4.64 1.17
N ASP A 69 -8.97 -5.88 1.35
CA ASP A 69 -8.28 -6.88 2.17
C ASP A 69 -6.87 -7.17 1.62
N THR A 70 -6.72 -7.23 0.29
CA THR A 70 -5.42 -7.40 -0.35
C THR A 70 -4.48 -6.23 -0.04
N LEU A 71 -4.97 -4.99 -0.08
CA LEU A 71 -4.18 -3.79 0.23
C LEU A 71 -3.73 -3.78 1.71
N LEU A 72 -4.63 -4.15 2.62
CA LEU A 72 -4.34 -4.24 4.06
C LEU A 72 -3.30 -5.33 4.35
N ASP A 73 -3.44 -6.51 3.75
CA ASP A 73 -2.49 -7.60 3.97
C ASP A 73 -1.13 -7.33 3.32
N THR A 74 -1.12 -6.67 2.16
CA THR A 74 0.10 -6.14 1.52
C THR A 74 0.84 -5.21 2.49
N PHE A 75 0.13 -4.24 3.09
CA PHE A 75 0.72 -3.30 4.03
C PHE A 75 1.31 -4.01 5.26
N LYS A 76 0.58 -4.95 5.87
CA LYS A 76 1.07 -5.71 7.05
C LYS A 76 2.35 -6.49 6.74
N GLN A 77 2.37 -7.21 5.62
CA GLN A 77 3.51 -8.05 5.25
C GLN A 77 4.75 -7.23 4.93
N ARG A 78 4.58 -6.12 4.21
CA ARG A 78 5.69 -5.24 3.84
C ARG A 78 6.16 -4.40 5.03
N ALA A 79 5.28 -3.99 5.94
CA ALA A 79 5.66 -3.30 7.17
C ALA A 79 6.61 -4.13 8.05
N ALA A 80 6.39 -5.45 8.15
CA ALA A 80 7.30 -6.35 8.85
C ALA A 80 8.70 -6.37 8.19
N GLU A 81 8.76 -6.48 6.87
CA GLU A 81 10.03 -6.45 6.13
C GLU A 81 10.74 -5.10 6.25
N ILE A 82 9.99 -3.99 6.17
CA ILE A 82 10.53 -2.64 6.39
C ILE A 82 11.15 -2.52 7.78
N ALA A 83 10.49 -3.05 8.81
CA ALA A 83 11.03 -3.06 10.16
C ALA A 83 12.34 -3.85 10.23
N ASP A 84 12.41 -5.05 9.64
CA ASP A 84 13.63 -5.86 9.62
C ASP A 84 14.78 -5.12 8.91
N GLN A 85 14.50 -4.52 7.75
CA GLN A 85 15.50 -3.76 6.99
C GLN A 85 15.96 -2.49 7.72
N ALA A 86 15.05 -1.79 8.42
CA ALA A 86 15.37 -0.59 9.18
C ALA A 86 16.33 -0.86 10.35
N HIS A 87 16.30 -2.07 10.92
CA HIS A 87 17.20 -2.48 12.00
C HIS A 87 18.52 -3.08 11.51
N ASN A 88 18.65 -3.36 10.21
CA ASN A 88 19.87 -3.93 9.63
C ASN A 88 20.93 -2.84 9.38
N PRO A 89 22.09 -2.86 10.05
CA PRO A 89 23.15 -1.86 9.87
C PRO A 89 23.79 -1.87 8.46
N ARG A 90 23.55 -2.92 7.66
CA ARG A 90 23.96 -3.01 6.25
C ARG A 90 22.84 -2.62 5.26
N GLY A 91 21.63 -2.34 5.74
CA GLY A 91 20.42 -2.16 4.93
C GLY A 91 20.38 -0.93 4.03
N ALA A 92 21.43 -0.10 4.02
CA ALA A 92 21.54 1.08 3.14
C ALA A 92 22.60 0.92 2.02
N LEU A 93 23.33 -0.19 1.98
CA LEU A 93 24.39 -0.45 0.99
C LEU A 93 23.99 -1.65 0.10
N GLY A 94 24.26 -1.56 -1.21
CA GLY A 94 23.94 -2.62 -2.17
C GLY A 94 22.42 -2.82 -2.33
N ASP A 95 21.94 -4.04 -2.05
CA ASP A 95 20.53 -4.46 -2.13
C ASP A 95 19.58 -3.57 -1.31
N GLY A 96 20.08 -2.97 -0.23
CA GLY A 96 19.35 -1.99 0.56
C GLY A 96 18.94 -0.73 -0.22
N ALA A 97 19.77 -0.29 -1.16
CA ALA A 97 19.46 0.88 -1.98
C ALA A 97 18.39 0.59 -3.05
N GLU A 98 18.29 -0.66 -3.53
CA GLU A 98 17.18 -1.11 -4.38
C GLU A 98 15.88 -1.16 -3.58
N PHE A 99 15.92 -1.78 -2.39
CA PHE A 99 14.78 -1.84 -1.47
C PHE A 99 14.23 -0.44 -1.16
N LEU A 100 15.10 0.48 -0.76
CA LEU A 100 14.73 1.87 -0.47
C LEU A 100 14.21 2.61 -1.70
N ARG A 101 14.60 2.24 -2.93
CA ARG A 101 14.03 2.82 -4.15
C ARG A 101 12.62 2.30 -4.42
N GLY A 102 12.32 1.04 -4.12
CA GLY A 102 10.99 0.44 -4.31
C GLY A 102 9.92 0.87 -3.32
N LEU A 103 10.30 1.50 -2.19
CA LEU A 103 9.33 1.97 -1.19
C LEU A 103 8.47 3.12 -1.72
N GLU A 104 7.17 3.02 -1.53
CA GLU A 104 6.26 4.15 -1.70
C GLU A 104 6.35 5.12 -0.51
N GLU A 105 5.67 6.27 -0.56
CA GLU A 105 5.90 7.35 0.39
C GLU A 105 5.61 7.00 1.87
N SER A 106 4.49 6.34 2.18
CA SER A 106 4.20 5.98 3.56
C SER A 106 5.17 4.91 4.10
N GLU A 107 5.61 3.99 3.24
CA GLU A 107 6.67 3.02 3.56
C GLU A 107 8.02 3.69 3.85
N ARG A 108 8.38 4.74 3.11
CA ARG A 108 9.60 5.54 3.39
C ARG A 108 9.54 6.20 4.75
N GLN A 109 8.37 6.75 5.10
CA GLN A 109 8.15 7.37 6.40
C GLN A 109 8.24 6.33 7.52
N LEU A 110 7.65 5.15 7.31
CA LEU A 110 7.74 4.03 8.24
C LEU A 110 9.18 3.56 8.43
N PHE A 111 9.94 3.38 7.34
CA PHE A 111 11.37 3.01 7.39
C PHE A 111 12.16 4.03 8.21
N LYS A 112 11.99 5.33 7.93
CA LYS A 112 12.69 6.40 8.65
C LYS A 112 12.38 6.38 10.14
N ALA A 113 11.11 6.24 10.50
CA ALA A 113 10.68 6.17 11.90
C ALA A 113 11.29 4.94 12.61
N ALA A 114 11.25 3.77 11.97
CA ALA A 114 11.82 2.53 12.50
C ALA A 114 13.36 2.59 12.62
N HIS A 115 14.03 3.29 11.71
CA HIS A 115 15.49 3.41 11.71
C HIS A 115 16.01 4.41 12.75
N GLU A 116 15.31 5.54 12.94
CA GLU A 116 15.73 6.61 13.85
C GLU A 116 15.28 6.37 15.30
N GLY A 117 14.16 5.68 15.52
CA GLY A 117 13.62 5.42 16.87
C GLY A 117 14.63 4.75 17.81
N PRO A 118 15.23 3.60 17.45
CA PRO A 118 16.23 2.93 18.28
C PRO A 118 17.49 3.77 18.51
N LYS A 119 17.89 4.61 17.55
CA LYS A 119 19.05 5.51 17.70
C LYS A 119 18.76 6.58 18.75
N ALA A 120 17.57 7.19 18.69
CA ALA A 120 17.14 8.19 19.65
C ALA A 120 17.11 7.60 21.08
N VAL A 121 16.56 6.39 21.24
CA VAL A 121 16.53 5.70 22.54
C VAL A 121 17.94 5.39 23.06
N ARG A 122 18.84 4.92 22.20
CA ARG A 122 20.25 4.66 22.57
C ARG A 122 20.97 5.93 23.00
N ALA A 123 20.82 7.02 22.25
CA ALA A 123 21.42 8.31 22.58
C ALA A 123 20.93 8.82 23.94
N TRP A 124 19.61 8.81 24.15
CA TRP A 124 19.01 9.17 25.44
C TRP A 124 19.54 8.32 26.60
N THR A 125 19.66 7.01 26.40
CA THR A 125 20.16 6.09 27.43
C THR A 125 21.63 6.35 27.77
N GLN A 126 22.44 6.71 26.78
CA GLN A 126 23.86 7.07 26.98
C GLN A 126 24.00 8.39 27.73
N ASP A 127 23.15 9.37 27.43
CA ASP A 127 23.20 10.67 28.11
C ASP A 127 22.77 10.57 29.58
N LEU A 128 21.78 9.73 29.90
CA LEU A 128 21.42 9.40 31.28
C LEU A 128 22.62 8.85 32.08
N LYS A 129 23.42 7.97 31.47
CA LYS A 129 24.60 7.36 32.11
C LYS A 129 25.76 8.34 32.32
N LYS A 130 25.82 9.44 31.55
CA LYS A 130 26.85 10.47 31.73
C LYS A 130 26.47 11.47 32.83
N ASN A 131 25.17 11.62 33.09
CA ASN A 131 24.62 12.60 34.02
C ASN A 131 24.22 11.99 35.38
N THR A 132 24.47 10.70 35.58
CA THR A 132 24.32 9.98 36.86
C THR A 132 25.70 9.57 37.35
#